data_AF-A0A432WI75-F1
#
_entry.id   AF-A0A432WI75-F1
#
_cell.length_a   1.000
_cell.length_b   1.000
_cell.length_c   1.000
_cell.angle_alpha   90.00
_cell.angle_beta   90.00
_cell.angle_gamma   90.00
#
_symmetry.space_group_name_H-M   'P 1'
#
loop_
_entity.id
_entity.type
_entity.pdbx_description
1 polymer ?
#
loop_
_entity_poly.entity_id
_entity_poly.type
_entity_poly.pdbx_seq_one_letter_code
_entity_poly.pdbx_strand_id
1 'polypeptide(L)'
;MEIPTLVLEYIKTLIWPLLILFALVYFKGTIESLLEKLVEINVGGEKGFALKLRAAQKIAHDLSSIEAETPLVPEESNIILSLPDEAFLYLSSLAKKPVKSIYYPASGGELRSLHALADYGVMKQKSMSEFELTEIGQTLVSSLEKL
;
A
#
# COMPACT_ATOMS: atom_id res chain seq x y z
N MET A 1 -50.20 -23.97 33.77
CA MET A 1 -48.79 -24.03 33.32
C MET A 1 -47.95 -23.38 34.41
N GLU A 2 -47.01 -24.13 34.96
CA GLU A 2 -46.33 -23.78 36.20
C GLU A 2 -45.28 -22.70 35.94
N ILE A 3 -45.46 -21.52 36.54
CA ILE A 3 -44.55 -20.36 36.56
C ILE A 3 -43.04 -20.72 36.53
N PRO A 4 -42.53 -21.74 37.27
CA PRO A 4 -41.13 -22.16 37.19
C PRO A 4 -40.65 -22.57 35.79
N THR A 5 -41.50 -23.16 34.95
CA THR A 5 -41.13 -23.56 33.59
C THR A 5 -40.93 -22.37 32.65
N LEU A 6 -41.73 -21.31 32.78
CA LEU A 6 -41.53 -20.07 32.02
C LEU A 6 -40.20 -19.40 32.39
N VAL A 7 -39.88 -19.31 33.68
CA VAL A 7 -38.62 -18.70 34.14
C VAL A 7 -37.42 -19.46 33.58
N LEU A 8 -37.50 -20.79 33.52
CA LEU A 8 -36.43 -21.63 32.96
C LEU A 8 -36.23 -21.40 31.45
N GLU A 9 -37.31 -21.23 30.69
CA GLU A 9 -37.25 -20.90 29.26
C GLU A 9 -36.68 -19.51 29.02
N TYR A 10 -37.06 -18.52 29.82
CA TYR A 10 -36.50 -17.17 29.73
C TYR A 10 -35.00 -17.15 30.02
N ILE A 11 -34.53 -17.88 31.04
CA ILE A 11 -33.09 -17.98 31.35
C ILE A 11 -32.34 -18.67 30.21
N LYS A 12 -32.86 -19.78 29.66
CA LYS A 12 -32.26 -20.44 28.49
C LYS A 12 -32.15 -19.52 27.28
N THR A 13 -33.16 -18.68 27.07
CA THR A 13 -33.20 -17.75 25.95
C THR A 13 -32.25 -16.56 26.17
N LEU A 14 -32.06 -16.12 27.42
CA LEU A 14 -31.14 -15.02 27.76
C LEU A 14 -29.65 -15.43 27.79
N ILE A 15 -29.33 -16.71 27.92
CA ILE A 15 -27.93 -17.18 27.94
C ILE A 15 -27.18 -16.81 26.65
N TRP A 16 -27.83 -16.93 25.49
CA TRP A 16 -27.24 -16.63 24.19
C TRP A 16 -26.85 -15.15 24.01
N PRO A 17 -27.74 -14.17 24.20
CA PRO A 17 -27.37 -12.76 24.09
C PRO A 17 -26.31 -12.36 25.12
N LEU A 18 -26.30 -12.97 26.30
CA LEU A 18 -25.30 -12.70 27.33
C LEU A 18 -23.93 -13.28 26.97
N LEU A 19 -23.88 -14.47 26.37
CA LEU A 19 -22.67 -15.06 25.78
C LEU A 19 -22.13 -14.24 24.62
N ILE A 20 -23.00 -13.75 23.74
CA ILE A 20 -22.61 -12.89 22.60
C ILE A 20 -22.03 -11.58 23.12
N LEU A 21 -22.66 -10.96 24.12
CA LEU A 21 -22.16 -9.73 24.74
C LEU A 21 -20.80 -9.97 25.42
N PHE A 22 -20.65 -11.09 26.14
CA PHE A 22 -19.41 -11.47 26.78
C PHE A 22 -18.29 -11.71 25.75
N ALA A 23 -18.60 -12.40 24.65
CA ALA A 23 -17.66 -12.60 23.55
C ALA A 23 -17.25 -11.25 22.92
N LEU A 24 -18.19 -10.35 22.67
CA LEU A 24 -17.89 -9.00 22.14
C LEU A 24 -16.95 -8.21 23.07
N VAL A 25 -17.17 -8.27 24.38
CA VAL A 25 -16.33 -7.57 25.36
C VAL A 25 -14.95 -8.22 25.48
N TYR A 26 -14.88 -9.55 25.55
CA TYR A 26 -13.63 -10.29 25.69
C TYR A 26 -12.75 -10.18 24.43
N PHE A 27 -13.36 -10.27 23.25
CA PHE A 27 -12.68 -10.18 21.97
C PHE A 27 -12.55 -8.75 21.45
N LYS A 28 -13.00 -7.73 22.19
CA LYS A 28 -12.92 -6.33 21.77
C LYS A 28 -11.51 -5.94 21.30
N GLY A 29 -10.48 -6.27 22.08
CA GLY A 29 -9.09 -5.97 21.72
C GLY A 29 -8.58 -6.77 20.52
N THR A 30 -9.05 -8.01 20.34
CA THR A 30 -8.71 -8.84 19.17
C THR A 30 -9.40 -8.32 17.91
N ILE A 31 -10.67 -7.89 18.02
CA ILE A 31 -11.43 -7.28 16.93
C ILE A 31 -10.80 -5.94 16.55
N GLU A 32 -10.44 -5.11 17.52
CA GLU A 32 -9.73 -3.83 17.28
C GLU A 32 -8.39 -4.05 16.59
N SER A 33 -7.58 -5.02 17.03
CA SER A 33 -6.31 -5.34 16.38
C SER A 33 -6.48 -5.92 14.96
N LEU A 34 -7.52 -6.73 14.75
CA LEU A 34 -7.86 -7.24 13.42
C LEU A 34 -8.37 -6.12 12.51
N LEU A 35 -9.15 -5.17 13.05
CA LEU A 35 -9.62 -4.00 12.33
C LEU A 35 -8.47 -3.06 12.01
N GLU A 36 -7.52 -2.83 12.91
CA GLU A 36 -6.30 -2.06 12.65
C GLU A 36 -5.50 -2.69 11.52
N LYS A 37 -5.29 -4.02 11.55
CA LYS A 37 -4.61 -4.73 10.46
C LYS A 37 -5.38 -4.68 9.14
N LEU A 38 -6.71 -4.79 9.19
CA LEU A 38 -7.55 -4.66 7.99
C LEU A 38 -7.54 -3.23 7.45
N VAL A 39 -7.54 -2.22 8.31
CA VAL A 39 -7.42 -0.81 7.95
C VAL A 39 -6.03 -0.54 7.39
N GLU A 40 -4.96 -1.09 7.96
CA GLU A 40 -3.60 -0.97 7.43
C GLU A 40 -3.47 -1.60 6.03
N ILE A 41 -4.14 -2.74 5.80
CA ILE A 41 -4.23 -3.40 4.49
C ILE A 41 -5.12 -2.60 3.51
N ASN A 42 -6.25 -2.05 3.95
CA ASN A 42 -7.18 -1.30 3.10
C ASN A 42 -6.71 0.14 2.81
N VAL A 43 -5.94 0.73 3.73
CA VAL A 43 -5.27 2.04 3.58
C VAL A 43 -4.12 1.96 2.56
N GLY A 44 -3.60 0.76 2.27
CA GLY A 44 -2.64 0.53 1.18
C GLY A 44 -3.22 0.74 -0.23
N GLY A 45 -4.52 0.53 -0.44
CA GLY A 45 -5.17 0.62 -1.76
C GLY A 45 -5.78 1.98 -2.08
N GLU A 46 -6.63 2.53 -1.21
CA GLU A 46 -7.39 3.76 -1.54
C GLU A 46 -6.53 5.03 -1.51
N LYS A 47 -5.53 5.09 -0.60
CA LYS A 47 -4.60 6.22 -0.59
C LYS A 47 -3.60 6.15 -1.74
N GLY A 48 -3.22 4.94 -2.16
CA GLY A 48 -2.31 4.71 -3.29
C GLY A 48 -2.89 5.22 -4.61
N PHE A 49 -4.14 4.83 -4.91
CA PHE A 49 -4.84 5.28 -6.11
C PHE A 49 -5.08 6.80 -6.12
N ALA A 50 -5.51 7.39 -4.99
CA ALA A 50 -5.72 8.83 -4.89
C ALA A 50 -4.42 9.65 -5.03
N LEU A 51 -3.29 9.14 -4.50
CA LEU A 51 -1.97 9.76 -4.73
C LEU A 51 -1.53 9.64 -6.19
N LYS A 52 -1.70 8.46 -6.80
CA LYS A 52 -1.38 8.22 -8.21
C LYS A 52 -2.16 9.15 -9.14
N LEU A 53 -3.45 9.34 -8.87
CA LEU A 53 -4.30 10.25 -9.65
C LEU A 53 -3.83 11.71 -9.53
N ARG A 54 -3.45 12.16 -8.33
CA ARG A 54 -2.92 13.52 -8.12
C ARG A 54 -1.55 13.73 -8.78
N ALA A 55 -0.68 12.72 -8.73
CA ALA A 55 0.62 12.77 -9.40
C ALA A 55 0.47 12.82 -10.93
N ALA A 56 -0.41 11.99 -11.50
CA ALA A 56 -0.71 11.99 -12.93
C ALA A 56 -1.31 13.33 -13.40
N GLN A 57 -2.22 13.92 -12.61
CA GLN A 57 -2.79 15.24 -12.91
C GLN A 57 -1.74 16.36 -12.88
N LYS A 58 -0.78 16.31 -11.95
CA LYS A 58 0.30 17.30 -11.87
C LYS A 58 1.26 17.21 -13.06
N ILE A 59 1.61 15.99 -13.48
CA ILE A 59 2.46 15.76 -14.67
C ILE A 59 1.76 16.25 -15.94
N ALA A 60 0.46 15.96 -16.09
CA ALA A 60 -0.32 16.45 -17.22
C ALA A 60 -0.44 17.99 -17.21
N HIS A 61 -0.53 18.62 -16.04
CA HIS A 61 -0.59 20.07 -15.91
C HIS A 61 0.77 20.73 -16.21
N ASP A 62 1.89 20.16 -15.74
CA ASP A 62 3.23 20.69 -16.02
C ASP A 62 3.60 20.59 -17.51
N LEU A 63 3.12 19.54 -18.20
CA LEU A 63 3.25 19.38 -19.67
C LEU A 63 2.48 20.43 -20.47
N SER A 64 1.40 21.01 -19.92
CA SER A 64 0.63 22.06 -20.60
C SER A 64 1.27 23.46 -20.51
N SER A 65 2.30 23.62 -19.67
CA SER A 65 3.03 24.87 -19.46
C SER A 65 4.37 24.96 -20.21
N ILE A 66 4.72 23.94 -21.01
CA ILE A 66 5.97 23.91 -21.78
C ILE A 66 5.63 23.72 -23.28
N GLU A 67 5.26 24.82 -23.93
CA GLU A 67 5.43 24.91 -25.39
C GLU A 67 6.92 25.10 -25.69
N ALA A 68 7.56 24.05 -26.19
CA ALA A 68 8.54 24.04 -27.30
C ALA A 68 9.57 22.89 -27.17
N GLU A 69 9.60 22.07 -28.23
CA GLU A 69 10.78 21.33 -28.71
C GLU A 69 11.31 20.14 -27.89
N THR A 70 10.60 19.01 -27.91
CA THR A 70 11.12 17.69 -28.34
C THR A 70 10.02 16.62 -28.21
N PRO A 71 9.70 15.83 -29.25
CA PRO A 71 8.93 14.60 -29.08
C PRO A 71 9.85 13.49 -28.56
N LEU A 72 9.31 12.53 -27.78
CA LEU A 72 9.96 11.41 -27.03
C LEU A 72 10.15 11.79 -25.55
N VAL A 73 9.39 11.28 -24.56
CA VAL A 73 9.21 9.86 -24.21
C VAL A 73 7.84 9.64 -23.53
N PRO A 74 6.90 8.89 -24.13
CA PRO A 74 5.61 8.54 -23.52
C PRO A 74 5.66 7.40 -22.48
N GLU A 75 6.84 6.90 -22.10
CA GLU A 75 6.96 5.66 -21.31
C GLU A 75 6.94 5.87 -19.79
N GLU A 76 7.42 7.00 -19.26
CA GLU A 76 7.59 7.18 -17.81
C GLU A 76 6.25 7.26 -17.04
N SER A 77 5.24 7.92 -17.62
CA SER A 77 3.91 8.03 -17.01
C SER A 77 3.17 6.68 -17.01
N ASN A 78 3.39 5.85 -18.02
CA ASN A 78 2.85 4.49 -18.09
C ASN A 78 3.49 3.58 -17.03
N ILE A 79 4.78 3.75 -16.72
CA ILE A 79 5.47 2.93 -15.71
C ILE A 79 4.90 3.22 -14.31
N ILE A 80 4.68 4.48 -13.95
CA ILE A 80 4.08 4.83 -12.64
C ILE A 80 2.66 4.25 -12.49
N LEU A 81 1.85 4.33 -13.55
CA LEU A 81 0.47 3.84 -13.54
C LEU A 81 0.37 2.32 -13.55
N SER A 82 1.35 1.63 -14.13
CA SER A 82 1.36 0.17 -14.25
C SER A 82 2.04 -0.53 -13.06
N LEU A 83 2.80 0.20 -12.24
CA LEU A 83 3.40 -0.33 -11.02
C LEU A 83 2.35 -0.73 -9.97
N PRO A 84 2.51 -1.89 -9.32
CA PRO A 84 1.70 -2.26 -8.15
C PRO A 84 1.78 -1.20 -7.05
N ASP A 85 0.68 -0.99 -6.31
CA ASP A 85 0.60 0.05 -5.27
C ASP A 85 1.69 -0.10 -4.20
N GLU A 86 1.96 -1.34 -3.78
CA GLU A 86 3.03 -1.64 -2.79
C GLU A 86 4.42 -1.27 -3.31
N ALA A 87 4.71 -1.53 -4.58
CA ALA A 87 5.99 -1.20 -5.22
C ALA A 87 6.16 0.32 -5.38
N PHE A 88 5.08 1.02 -5.74
CA PHE A 88 5.06 2.48 -5.81
C PHE A 88 5.26 3.11 -4.42
N LEU A 89 4.58 2.60 -3.39
CA LEU A 89 4.77 3.07 -2.02
C LEU A 89 6.23 2.87 -1.56
N TYR A 90 6.82 1.72 -1.87
CA TYR A 90 8.22 1.47 -1.59
C TYR A 90 9.13 2.46 -2.33
N LEU A 91 8.92 2.68 -3.64
CA LEU A 91 9.66 3.67 -4.43
C LEU A 91 9.56 5.10 -3.85
N SER A 92 8.35 5.51 -3.42
CA SER A 92 8.15 6.81 -2.76
C SER A 92 8.88 6.90 -1.41
N SER A 93 9.00 5.77 -0.69
CA SER A 93 9.77 5.70 0.55
C SER A 93 11.29 5.76 0.30
N LEU A 94 11.74 5.28 -0.86
CA LEU A 94 13.13 5.41 -1.30
C LEU A 94 13.46 6.88 -1.63
N ALA A 95 12.54 7.61 -2.27
CA ALA A 95 12.70 9.02 -2.59
C ALA A 95 12.80 9.93 -1.36
N LYS A 96 12.21 9.52 -0.23
CA LYS A 96 12.31 10.26 1.05
C LYS A 96 13.59 9.97 1.84
N LYS A 97 14.43 9.05 1.37
CA LYS A 97 15.68 8.64 2.01
C LYS A 97 16.87 9.05 1.12
N PRO A 98 18.08 9.19 1.66
CA PRO A 98 19.26 9.41 0.83
C PRO A 98 19.38 8.28 -0.19
N VAL A 99 19.32 8.64 -1.47
CA VAL A 99 19.37 7.70 -2.59
C VAL A 99 20.68 6.91 -2.51
N LYS A 100 20.56 5.59 -2.39
CA LYS A 100 21.70 4.68 -2.36
C LYS A 100 21.92 4.14 -3.77
N SER A 101 23.17 3.89 -4.14
CA SER A 101 23.49 3.22 -5.39
C SER A 101 23.01 1.77 -5.39
N ILE A 102 23.00 1.12 -4.22
CA ILE A 102 22.68 -0.30 -4.07
C ILE A 102 21.68 -0.50 -2.93
N TYR A 103 20.67 -1.32 -3.19
CA TYR A 103 19.60 -1.68 -2.26
C TYR A 103 19.65 -3.18 -1.96
N TYR A 104 19.52 -3.49 -0.67
CA TYR A 104 19.43 -4.84 -0.14
C TYR A 104 18.09 -4.98 0.59
N PRO A 105 17.30 -6.03 0.30
CA PRO A 105 16.02 -6.27 0.96
C PRO A 105 16.25 -6.64 2.43
N ALA A 106 15.64 -5.92 3.36
CA ALA A 106 15.68 -6.25 4.79
C ALA A 106 14.56 -7.22 5.20
N SER A 107 13.52 -7.37 4.39
CA SER A 107 12.39 -8.26 4.64
C SER A 107 11.84 -8.89 3.35
N GLY A 108 11.05 -9.95 3.49
CA GLY A 108 10.39 -10.60 2.35
C GLY A 108 9.38 -9.69 1.62
N GLY A 109 8.82 -8.69 2.31
CA GLY A 109 7.97 -7.68 1.68
C GLY A 109 8.78 -6.73 0.78
N GLU A 110 9.91 -6.22 1.27
CA GLU A 110 10.80 -5.37 0.48
C GLU A 110 11.38 -6.10 -0.73
N LEU A 111 11.70 -7.39 -0.58
CA LEU A 111 12.17 -8.21 -1.70
C LEU A 111 11.13 -8.26 -2.84
N ARG A 112 9.84 -8.42 -2.51
CA ARG A 112 8.76 -8.40 -3.51
C ARG A 112 8.63 -7.04 -4.19
N SER A 113 8.70 -5.96 -3.42
CA SER A 113 8.66 -4.60 -3.96
C SER A 113 9.85 -4.31 -4.87
N LEU A 114 11.06 -4.74 -4.52
CA LEU A 114 12.26 -4.59 -5.34
C LEU A 114 12.21 -5.41 -6.63
N HIS A 115 11.68 -6.64 -6.57
CA HIS A 115 11.44 -7.45 -7.76
C HIS A 115 10.40 -6.81 -8.68
N ALA A 116 9.29 -6.33 -8.13
CA ALA A 116 8.31 -5.58 -8.92
C ALA A 116 8.93 -4.33 -9.55
N LEU A 117 9.78 -3.58 -8.84
CA LEU A 117 10.49 -2.45 -9.46
C LEU A 117 11.49 -2.89 -10.54
N ALA A 118 12.07 -4.07 -10.42
CA ALA A 118 12.95 -4.63 -11.44
C ALA A 118 12.20 -5.10 -12.69
N ASP A 119 11.04 -5.74 -12.52
CA ASP A 119 10.20 -6.22 -13.63
C ASP A 119 9.70 -5.08 -14.52
N TYR A 120 9.53 -3.89 -13.94
CA TYR A 120 9.09 -2.68 -14.63
C TYR A 120 10.26 -1.78 -15.08
N GLY A 121 11.51 -2.27 -14.98
CA GLY A 121 12.69 -1.57 -15.48
C GLY A 121 13.16 -0.37 -14.64
N VAL A 122 12.55 -0.14 -13.48
CA VAL A 122 12.94 0.92 -12.52
C VAL A 122 14.22 0.54 -11.77
N MET A 123 14.43 -0.76 -11.55
CA MET A 123 15.63 -1.30 -10.92
C MET A 123 16.24 -2.42 -11.76
N LYS A 124 17.53 -2.66 -11.56
CA LYS A 124 18.25 -3.78 -12.15
C LYS A 124 18.69 -4.72 -11.04
N GLN A 125 18.30 -5.99 -11.17
CA GLN A 125 18.78 -7.03 -10.26
C GLN A 125 20.21 -7.44 -10.67
N LYS A 126 21.18 -7.22 -9.78
CA LYS A 126 22.57 -7.68 -9.95
C LYS A 126 22.79 -9.07 -9.36
N SER A 127 22.12 -9.39 -8.25
CA SER A 127 22.15 -10.71 -7.61
C SER A 127 20.84 -11.01 -6.87
N MET A 128 20.72 -12.19 -6.27
CA MET A 128 19.53 -12.63 -5.53
C MET A 128 19.06 -11.64 -4.44
N SER A 129 19.95 -10.78 -3.93
CA SER A 129 19.66 -9.82 -2.87
C SER A 129 20.17 -8.41 -3.16
N GLU A 130 20.56 -8.12 -4.41
CA GLU A 130 21.19 -6.85 -4.77
C GLU A 130 20.47 -6.20 -5.95
N PHE A 131 19.97 -4.99 -5.69
CA PHE A 131 19.22 -4.19 -6.66
C PHE A 131 19.86 -2.81 -6.82
N GLU A 132 19.97 -2.35 -8.06
CA GLU A 132 20.52 -1.05 -8.42
C GLU A 132 19.46 -0.23 -9.15
N LEU A 133 19.42 1.08 -8.92
CA LEU A 133 18.51 1.96 -9.66
C LEU A 133 18.99 2.12 -11.11
N THR A 134 18.08 1.93 -12.07
CA THR A 134 18.34 2.27 -13.47
C THR A 134 18.27 3.79 -13.67
N GLU A 135 18.64 4.29 -14.86
CA GLU A 135 18.48 5.71 -15.20
C GLU A 135 17.02 6.15 -15.05
N ILE A 136 16.06 5.30 -15.46
CA ILE A 136 14.61 5.49 -15.30
C ILE A 136 14.23 5.51 -13.80
N GLY A 137 14.81 4.62 -13.00
CA GLY A 137 14.59 4.63 -11.56
C GLY A 137 15.08 5.91 -10.89
N GLN A 138 16.22 6.45 -11.31
CA GLN A 138 16.76 7.69 -10.77
C GLN A 138 15.90 8.90 -11.16
N THR A 139 15.43 8.98 -12.41
CA THR A 139 14.53 10.06 -12.83
C THR A 139 13.21 10.02 -12.06
N LEU A 140 12.63 8.83 -11.87
CA LEU A 140 11.41 8.64 -11.08
C LEU A 140 11.58 9.01 -9.61
N VAL A 141 12.65 8.55 -8.96
CA VAL A 141 12.95 8.87 -7.56
C VAL A 141 13.15 10.39 -7.38
N SER A 142 13.89 11.04 -8.27
CA SER A 142 14.11 12.49 -8.22
C SER A 142 12.83 13.32 -8.47
N SER A 143 11.92 12.80 -9.31
CA SER A 143 10.61 13.41 -9.55
C SER A 143 9.69 13.28 -8.33
N LEU A 144 9.81 12.18 -7.59
CA LEU A 144 9.08 11.93 -6.34
C LEU A 144 9.65 12.68 -5.13
N GLU A 145 10.94 13.05 -5.12
CA GLU A 145 11.54 13.86 -4.06
C GLU A 145 11.03 15.32 -4.07
N LYS A 146 10.64 15.83 -5.24
CA LYS A 146 10.07 17.18 -5.42
C LYS A 146 8.56 17.26 -5.15
N LEU A 147 7.95 16.17 -4.67
CA LEU A 147 6.53 16.04 -4.34
C LEU A 147 6.26 16.29 -2.86
#